data_AF-A0A0D2TGP7-F1
#
_entry.id   AF-A0A0D2TGP7-F1
#
_cell.length_a   1.000
_cell.length_b   1.000
_cell.length_c   1.000
_cell.angle_alpha   90.00
_cell.angle_beta   90.00
_cell.angle_gamma   90.00
#
_symmetry.space_group_name_H-M   'P 1'
#
loop_
_entity.id
_entity.type
_entity.pdbx_description
1 polymer ?
#
loop_
_entity_poly.entity_id
_entity_poly.type
_entity_poly.pdbx_seq_one_letter_code
_entity_poly.pdbx_strand_id
1 'polypeptide(L)'
;MGAMSWPTQDELHEIRKIVSEMAGKGTADVRVVVSPYRICPLGAHVDHQGGIVSAMTINKGILLGFVPSGSTEVALRSGQFKGEVRFRVNENHKPRQTISKGEEINADKSSPSPDEFEWGIYARGALYALQSRGNHLAQGIIGYICGSEGLDSSGLSSSAAVGIAYLLALETANGLTVSPRENIEYDRVIENEYLGLRNGILDQSAILLSSQGCLTYMNCKTTEHKLIRPPKFLEDQEAEPQKGYKILLAFSGLRQALTNNPGYNSRVAECQEAAKVLLNASGNKEVEPFLCNVKPEVYEAHKFKLEPNLAKRAEHYFSENMRVRKGLEAWASGDLRAFGELMTASGLSSIKNYECGTSYTFCFLVALLCL
;
A
#
# COMPACT_ATOMS: atom_id res chain seq x y z
N MET A 1 21.14 -13.12 -18.67
CA MET A 1 21.12 -11.69 -18.27
C MET A 1 21.03 -11.66 -16.76
N GLY A 2 22.04 -11.12 -16.06
CA GLY A 2 22.00 -11.03 -14.59
C GLY A 2 20.74 -10.29 -14.15
N ALA A 3 20.09 -10.79 -13.11
CA ALA A 3 18.92 -10.12 -12.54
C ALA A 3 19.33 -8.69 -12.14
N MET A 4 18.76 -7.68 -12.79
CA MET A 4 18.98 -6.30 -12.36
C MET A 4 18.36 -6.13 -10.97
N SER A 5 19.22 -6.05 -9.95
CA SER A 5 18.82 -5.74 -8.58
C SER A 5 18.50 -4.25 -8.51
N TRP A 6 17.30 -3.92 -8.05
CA TRP A 6 16.94 -2.56 -7.63
C TRP A 6 17.04 -2.48 -6.10
N PRO A 7 17.56 -1.37 -5.54
CA PRO A 7 18.07 -0.18 -6.24
C PRO A 7 19.44 -0.40 -6.89
N THR A 8 19.77 0.39 -7.90
CA THR A 8 21.12 0.37 -8.49
C THR A 8 22.12 1.08 -7.56
N GLN A 9 23.41 0.79 -7.69
CA GLN A 9 24.44 1.49 -6.92
C GLN A 9 24.50 2.99 -7.26
N ASP A 10 24.21 3.35 -8.51
CA ASP A 10 24.17 4.76 -8.94
C ASP A 10 23.01 5.51 -8.28
N GLU A 11 21.81 4.89 -8.19
CA GLU A 11 20.66 5.46 -7.47
C GLU A 11 21.00 5.70 -5.99
N LEU A 12 21.67 4.73 -5.34
CA LEU A 12 22.09 4.88 -3.95
C LEU A 12 23.18 5.94 -3.78
N HIS A 13 24.13 6.03 -4.71
CA HIS A 13 25.22 7.02 -4.67
C HIS A 13 24.66 8.44 -4.80
N GLU A 14 23.77 8.66 -5.76
CA GLU A 14 23.19 9.99 -6.02
C GLU A 14 22.37 10.49 -4.83
N ILE A 15 21.52 9.64 -4.25
CA ILE A 15 20.74 10.01 -3.05
C ILE A 15 21.66 10.34 -1.87
N ARG A 16 22.72 9.55 -1.66
CA ARG A 16 23.69 9.83 -0.58
C ARG A 16 24.38 11.17 -0.79
N LYS A 17 24.76 11.50 -2.02
CA LYS A 17 25.38 12.77 -2.38
C LYS A 17 24.44 13.94 -2.09
N ILE A 18 23.19 13.89 -2.58
CA ILE A 18 22.21 14.96 -2.37
C ILE A 18 21.99 15.22 -0.88
N VAL A 19 21.78 14.17 -0.08
CA VAL A 19 21.53 14.34 1.37
C VAL A 19 22.78 14.80 2.11
N SER A 20 23.96 14.33 1.72
CA SER A 20 25.25 14.78 2.25
C SER A 20 25.44 16.29 2.05
N GLU A 21 25.16 16.79 0.85
CA GLU A 21 25.19 18.24 0.54
C GLU A 21 24.12 19.02 1.32
N MET A 22 22.89 18.49 1.41
CA MET A 22 21.80 19.12 2.16
C MET A 22 22.11 19.24 3.66
N ALA A 23 22.75 18.23 4.26
CA ALA A 23 23.00 18.17 5.69
C ALA A 23 24.38 18.69 6.11
N GLY A 24 25.30 18.92 5.15
CA GLY A 24 26.70 19.23 5.45
C GLY A 24 27.40 18.08 6.18
N LYS A 25 27.06 16.83 5.87
CA LYS A 25 27.59 15.59 6.48
C LYS A 25 28.29 14.73 5.45
N GLY A 26 29.07 13.72 5.87
CA GLY A 26 29.69 12.79 4.94
C GLY A 26 28.66 11.85 4.30
N THR A 27 28.91 11.39 3.07
CA THR A 27 28.04 10.39 2.39
C THR A 27 27.96 9.05 3.12
N ALA A 28 28.95 8.75 3.96
CA ALA A 28 28.97 7.58 4.84
C ALA A 28 27.98 7.69 6.02
N ASP A 29 27.62 8.91 6.43
CA ASP A 29 26.64 9.15 7.50
C ASP A 29 25.20 8.99 7.02
N VAL A 30 24.98 9.09 5.70
CA VAL A 30 23.66 8.99 5.09
C VAL A 30 23.15 7.56 5.15
N ARG A 31 21.94 7.38 5.68
CA ARG A 31 21.20 6.12 5.64
C ARG A 31 20.18 6.19 4.51
N VAL A 32 19.83 5.03 3.95
CA VAL A 32 18.84 4.95 2.86
C VAL A 32 17.80 3.91 3.22
N VAL A 33 16.53 4.32 3.24
CA VAL A 33 15.39 3.40 3.26
C VAL A 33 15.02 3.06 1.83
N VAL A 34 14.80 1.76 1.58
CA VAL A 34 14.31 1.24 0.30
C VAL A 34 12.92 0.67 0.55
N SER A 35 11.91 1.30 -0.03
CA SER A 35 10.51 0.91 0.14
C SER A 35 9.92 0.56 -1.23
N PRO A 36 9.80 -0.74 -1.57
CA PRO A 36 9.35 -1.15 -2.90
C PRO A 36 7.88 -0.79 -3.14
N TYR A 37 7.51 -0.65 -4.40
CA TYR A 37 6.11 -0.68 -4.82
C TYR A 37 5.58 -2.12 -4.84
N ARG A 38 4.25 -2.25 -4.88
CA ARG A 38 3.57 -3.54 -4.83
C ARG A 38 2.53 -3.68 -5.93
N ILE A 39 2.28 -4.93 -6.30
CA ILE A 39 1.15 -5.37 -7.11
C ILE A 39 0.30 -6.36 -6.32
N CYS A 40 -0.99 -6.42 -6.67
CA CYS A 40 -1.95 -7.37 -6.11
C CYS A 40 -2.51 -8.22 -7.25
N PRO A 41 -1.88 -9.37 -7.58
CA PRO A 41 -2.36 -10.22 -8.67
C PRO A 41 -3.80 -10.71 -8.45
N LEU A 42 -4.16 -11.04 -7.21
CA LEU A 42 -5.48 -11.49 -6.79
C LEU A 42 -5.78 -10.96 -5.38
N GLY A 43 -7.04 -10.70 -5.07
CA GLY A 43 -7.48 -10.13 -3.79
C GLY A 43 -7.67 -8.63 -3.83
N ALA A 44 -8.01 -8.06 -4.99
CA ALA A 44 -8.31 -6.64 -5.07
C ALA A 44 -9.54 -6.31 -4.20
N HIS A 45 -9.48 -5.21 -3.44
CA HIS A 45 -10.61 -4.64 -2.70
C HIS A 45 -11.34 -5.57 -1.71
N VAL A 46 -10.64 -6.55 -1.15
CA VAL A 46 -11.20 -7.41 -0.08
C VAL A 46 -10.48 -7.26 1.26
N ASP A 47 -9.32 -6.60 1.27
CA ASP A 47 -8.47 -6.42 2.46
C ASP A 47 -9.18 -5.61 3.56
N HIS A 48 -9.83 -4.51 3.20
CA HIS A 48 -10.60 -3.67 4.11
C HIS A 48 -11.88 -4.34 4.65
N GLN A 49 -12.20 -5.55 4.18
CA GLN A 49 -13.25 -6.41 4.71
C GLN A 49 -12.69 -7.66 5.41
N GLY A 50 -11.38 -7.73 5.65
CA GLY A 50 -10.72 -8.88 6.28
C GLY A 50 -10.63 -10.11 5.36
N GLY A 51 -10.65 -9.91 4.04
CA GLY A 51 -10.49 -10.96 3.05
C GLY A 51 -9.06 -11.49 2.97
N ILE A 52 -8.88 -12.43 2.05
CA ILE A 52 -7.59 -12.99 1.68
C ILE A 52 -7.06 -12.28 0.45
N VAL A 53 -5.78 -11.93 0.45
CA VAL A 53 -5.11 -11.24 -0.66
C VAL A 53 -3.82 -11.95 -1.06
N SER A 54 -3.40 -11.72 -2.30
CA SER A 54 -2.06 -12.06 -2.77
C SER A 54 -1.31 -10.80 -3.22
N ALA A 55 -0.01 -10.76 -2.94
CA ALA A 55 0.81 -9.60 -3.26
C ALA A 55 2.22 -9.98 -3.70
N MET A 56 2.85 -9.09 -4.48
CA MET A 56 4.27 -9.14 -4.80
C MET A 56 4.83 -7.72 -4.78
N THR A 57 6.07 -7.57 -4.33
CA THR A 57 6.81 -6.32 -4.54
C THR A 57 7.46 -6.33 -5.92
N ILE A 58 7.68 -5.14 -6.48
CA ILE A 58 8.39 -4.97 -7.74
C ILE A 58 9.77 -4.36 -7.49
N ASN A 59 10.67 -4.47 -8.46
CA ASN A 59 12.02 -3.93 -8.42
C ASN A 59 12.04 -2.41 -8.75
N LYS A 60 11.08 -1.68 -8.19
CA LYS A 60 10.86 -0.24 -8.29
C LYS A 60 10.17 0.22 -7.02
N GLY A 61 10.34 1.48 -6.64
CA GLY A 61 9.77 1.98 -5.39
C GLY A 61 10.27 3.37 -5.02
N ILE A 62 10.24 3.62 -3.72
CA ILE A 62 10.68 4.84 -3.05
C ILE A 62 12.06 4.60 -2.44
N LEU A 63 12.91 5.59 -2.59
CA LEU A 63 14.18 5.72 -1.89
C LEU A 63 14.13 6.98 -1.04
N LEU A 64 14.45 6.84 0.24
CA LEU A 64 14.59 7.96 1.17
C LEU A 64 16.00 7.94 1.74
N GLY A 65 16.84 8.85 1.28
CA GLY A 65 18.11 9.14 1.93
C GLY A 65 17.89 10.10 3.10
N PHE A 66 18.52 9.85 4.23
CA PHE A 66 18.39 10.72 5.39
C PHE A 66 19.59 10.65 6.34
N VAL A 67 19.71 11.69 7.16
CA VAL A 67 20.51 11.69 8.39
C VAL A 67 19.63 12.16 9.55
N PRO A 68 19.84 11.65 10.79
CA PRO A 68 19.26 12.28 11.97
C PRO A 68 19.70 13.74 12.04
N SER A 69 18.76 14.66 12.26
CA SER A 69 19.07 16.10 12.24
C SER A 69 19.86 16.57 13.48
N GLY A 70 19.89 15.76 14.54
CA GLY A 70 20.46 16.14 15.84
C GLY A 70 19.65 17.20 16.60
N SER A 71 18.46 17.55 16.10
CA SER A 71 17.50 18.48 16.69
C SER A 71 16.09 17.96 16.48
N THR A 72 15.06 18.68 16.95
CA THR A 72 13.68 18.29 16.67
C THR A 72 13.24 18.57 15.21
N GLU A 73 14.10 19.19 14.39
CA GLU A 73 13.72 19.64 13.05
C GLU A 73 13.73 18.51 12.02
N VAL A 74 12.68 18.45 11.23
CA VAL A 74 12.56 17.67 10.01
C VAL A 74 12.67 18.61 8.82
N ALA A 75 13.55 18.29 7.86
CA ALA A 75 13.71 19.02 6.61
C ALA A 75 13.79 18.03 5.45
N LEU A 76 12.84 18.10 4.52
CA LEU A 76 12.67 17.13 3.44
C LEU A 76 12.63 17.82 2.09
N ARG A 77 13.32 17.25 1.11
CA ARG A 77 13.18 17.59 -0.32
C ARG A 77 12.73 16.37 -1.11
N SER A 78 12.05 16.63 -2.23
CA SER A 78 11.55 15.58 -3.13
C SER A 78 12.23 15.67 -4.49
N GLY A 79 12.46 14.51 -5.12
CA GLY A 79 12.87 14.43 -6.53
C GLY A 79 11.73 14.68 -7.52
N GLN A 80 10.48 14.57 -7.10
CA GLN A 80 9.31 14.76 -7.97
C GLN A 80 8.54 16.06 -7.70
N PHE A 81 8.63 16.61 -6.49
CA PHE A 81 7.91 17.82 -6.09
C PHE A 81 8.88 18.94 -5.73
N LYS A 82 8.54 20.16 -6.14
CA LYS A 82 9.31 21.36 -5.80
C LYS A 82 9.06 21.77 -4.34
N GLY A 83 9.98 22.58 -3.81
CA GLY A 83 9.89 23.10 -2.44
C GLY A 83 10.56 22.20 -1.40
N GLU A 84 10.51 22.65 -0.15
CA GLU A 84 11.10 21.95 0.99
C GLU A 84 10.08 21.88 2.13
N VAL A 85 9.86 20.67 2.65
CA VAL A 85 8.96 20.46 3.78
C VAL A 85 9.76 20.58 5.07
N ARG A 86 9.34 21.50 5.94
CA ARG A 86 9.89 21.67 7.29
C ARG A 86 8.81 21.58 8.37
N PHE A 87 9.14 20.90 9.45
CA PHE A 87 8.32 20.83 10.68
C PHE A 87 9.17 20.30 11.83
N ARG A 88 8.62 20.27 13.05
CA ARG A 88 9.32 19.69 14.21
C ARG A 88 8.61 18.45 14.74
N VAL A 89 9.40 17.49 15.20
CA VAL A 89 8.85 16.25 15.80
C VAL A 89 8.12 16.45 17.11
N ASN A 90 8.25 17.61 17.74
CA ASN A 90 7.51 17.97 18.96
C ASN A 90 6.27 18.83 18.68
N GLU A 91 5.96 19.12 17.41
CA GLU A 91 4.71 19.77 17.04
C GLU A 91 3.55 18.77 17.13
N ASN A 92 2.42 19.21 17.69
CA ASN A 92 1.19 18.42 17.68
C ASN A 92 0.55 18.50 16.30
N HIS A 93 0.75 17.48 15.47
CA HIS A 93 0.04 17.35 14.20
C HIS A 93 -1.34 16.73 14.43
N LYS A 94 -2.38 17.45 14.02
CA LYS A 94 -3.76 16.96 14.05
C LYS A 94 -4.12 16.31 12.70
N PRO A 95 -5.04 15.32 12.69
CA PRO A 95 -5.57 14.73 11.46
C PRO A 95 -6.06 15.78 10.44
N ARG A 96 -5.91 15.49 9.14
CA ARG A 96 -6.30 16.42 8.07
C ARG A 96 -7.78 16.80 8.13
N GLN A 97 -8.64 15.87 8.55
CA GLN A 97 -10.09 16.10 8.69
C GLN A 97 -10.44 17.15 9.74
N THR A 98 -9.55 17.42 10.71
CA THR A 98 -9.77 18.46 11.73
C THR A 98 -9.49 19.86 11.20
N ILE A 99 -8.70 19.99 10.13
CA ILE A 99 -8.29 21.28 9.54
C ILE A 99 -9.36 21.80 8.54
N SER A 100 -10.17 20.90 7.96
CA SER A 100 -11.19 21.26 6.96
C SER A 100 -12.51 21.80 7.53
N LYS A 101 -12.68 21.84 8.85
CA LYS A 101 -13.88 22.40 9.52
C LYS A 101 -13.48 23.51 10.50
N GLY A 102 -13.25 24.72 9.98
CA GLY A 102 -13.53 25.94 10.74
C GLY A 102 -12.38 26.85 11.15
N GLU A 103 -11.14 26.66 10.70
CA GLU A 103 -10.07 27.61 11.01
C GLU A 103 -9.51 28.22 9.71
N GLU A 104 -9.95 29.44 9.40
CA GLU A 104 -9.14 30.36 8.60
C GLU A 104 -7.84 30.59 9.36
N ILE A 105 -6.80 29.86 8.98
CA ILE A 105 -5.45 30.10 9.49
C ILE A 105 -5.07 31.49 8.99
N ASN A 106 -5.03 32.48 9.88
CA ASN A 106 -4.37 33.76 9.64
C ASN A 106 -2.93 33.46 9.21
N ALA A 107 -2.69 33.53 7.90
CA ALA A 107 -1.40 33.26 7.30
C ALA A 107 -0.42 34.36 7.74
N ASP A 108 0.27 34.12 8.85
CA ASP A 108 1.52 34.79 9.12
C ASP A 108 2.52 34.42 8.00
N LYS A 109 3.41 35.35 7.65
CA LYS A 109 4.30 35.28 6.46
C LYS A 109 5.36 34.15 6.50
N SER A 110 5.23 33.22 7.44
CA SER A 110 6.01 31.99 7.62
C SER A 110 5.23 30.71 7.26
N SER A 111 3.99 30.83 6.81
CA SER A 111 3.14 29.69 6.43
C SER A 111 3.62 29.08 5.09
N PRO A 112 3.86 27.75 5.00
CA PRO A 112 4.24 27.10 3.76
C PRO A 112 3.19 27.31 2.67
N SER A 113 3.62 27.36 1.42
CA SER A 113 2.71 27.45 0.28
C SER A 113 1.77 26.22 0.22
N PRO A 114 0.58 26.33 -0.40
CA PRO A 114 -0.36 25.19 -0.51
C PRO A 114 0.27 23.92 -1.09
N ASP A 115 1.22 24.07 -2.03
CA ASP A 115 1.94 22.97 -2.68
C ASP A 115 2.97 22.28 -1.76
N GLU A 116 3.62 23.03 -0.86
CA GLU A 116 4.51 22.47 0.18
C GLU A 116 3.71 21.68 1.24
N PHE A 117 2.43 22.01 1.39
CA PHE A 117 1.52 21.32 2.30
C PHE A 117 1.10 19.94 1.77
N GLU A 118 1.03 19.72 0.45
CA GLU A 118 0.37 18.54 -0.13
C GLU A 118 1.18 17.25 -0.07
N TRP A 119 2.49 17.26 -0.31
CA TRP A 119 3.29 16.03 -0.32
C TRP A 119 3.92 15.71 1.05
N GLY A 120 4.14 16.74 1.89
CA GLY A 120 4.61 16.59 3.26
C GLY A 120 3.62 15.88 4.20
N ILE A 121 2.38 15.66 3.76
CA ILE A 121 1.33 15.02 4.57
C ILE A 121 1.72 13.63 5.05
N TYR A 122 2.45 12.85 4.26
CA TYR A 122 2.83 11.48 4.65
C TYR A 122 3.91 11.49 5.73
N ALA A 123 4.84 12.44 5.69
CA ALA A 123 5.87 12.59 6.72
C ALA A 123 5.24 13.02 8.05
N ARG A 124 4.28 13.98 8.01
CA ARG A 124 3.51 14.40 9.19
C ARG A 124 2.59 13.29 9.70
N GLY A 125 2.01 12.51 8.80
CA GLY A 125 1.22 11.33 9.13
C GLY A 125 2.03 10.25 9.83
N ALA A 126 3.24 9.94 9.33
CA ALA A 126 4.15 8.98 9.96
C ALA A 126 4.54 9.42 11.37
N LEU A 127 4.84 10.70 11.56
CA LEU A 127 5.08 11.28 12.89
C LEU A 127 3.85 11.13 13.80
N TYR A 128 2.66 11.50 13.32
CA TYR A 128 1.41 11.32 14.05
C TYR A 128 1.19 9.86 14.45
N ALA A 129 1.39 8.90 13.52
CA ALA A 129 1.19 7.48 13.77
C ALA A 129 2.09 6.96 14.90
N LEU A 130 3.40 7.28 14.85
CA LEU A 130 4.35 6.89 15.89
C LEU A 130 3.97 7.51 17.26
N GLN A 131 3.66 8.80 17.31
CA GLN A 131 3.29 9.49 18.54
C GLN A 131 1.96 9.00 19.13
N SER A 132 0.97 8.71 18.29
CA SER A 132 -0.36 8.24 18.70
C SER A 132 -0.34 6.89 19.44
N ARG A 133 0.77 6.16 19.35
CA ARG A 133 1.00 4.90 20.09
C ARG A 133 2.06 5.04 21.18
N GLY A 134 2.37 6.27 21.61
CA GLY A 134 3.19 6.55 22.78
C GLY A 134 4.69 6.65 22.52
N ASN A 135 5.15 6.63 21.27
CA ASN A 135 6.57 6.82 20.99
C ASN A 135 6.97 8.29 21.18
N HIS A 136 8.09 8.53 21.86
CA HIS A 136 8.68 9.85 21.99
C HIS A 136 9.78 10.04 20.94
N LEU A 137 9.61 11.03 20.06
CA LEU A 137 10.62 11.40 19.07
C LEU A 137 11.35 12.66 19.54
N ALA A 138 12.65 12.52 19.78
CA ALA A 138 13.53 13.61 20.19
C ALA A 138 14.29 14.22 19.00
N GLN A 139 14.41 13.47 17.90
CA GLN A 139 15.16 13.86 16.71
C GLN A 139 14.29 13.82 15.45
N GLY A 140 14.42 14.85 14.62
CA GLY A 140 13.93 14.81 13.25
C GLY A 140 14.98 14.27 12.28
N ILE A 141 14.73 14.48 10.98
CA ILE A 141 15.60 14.01 9.90
C ILE A 141 15.83 15.11 8.87
N ILE A 142 17.03 15.16 8.30
CA ILE A 142 17.29 15.89 7.05
C ILE A 142 17.33 14.84 5.95
N GLY A 143 16.43 14.92 4.97
CA GLY A 143 16.26 13.85 3.99
C GLY A 143 15.84 14.28 2.60
N TYR A 144 16.11 13.40 1.65
CA TYR A 144 15.70 13.51 0.25
C TYR A 144 14.97 12.25 -0.15
N ILE A 145 13.73 12.41 -0.63
CA ILE A 145 12.88 11.32 -1.09
C ILE A 145 12.73 11.36 -2.59
N CYS A 146 12.88 10.22 -3.25
CA CYS A 146 12.52 10.08 -4.65
C CYS A 146 11.82 8.74 -4.92
N GLY A 147 10.96 8.75 -5.92
CA GLY A 147 10.30 7.55 -6.43
C GLY A 147 10.73 7.25 -7.84
N SER A 148 10.48 6.02 -8.28
CA SER A 148 10.77 5.61 -9.66
C SER A 148 10.01 6.47 -10.68
N GLU A 149 10.73 7.03 -11.65
CA GLU A 149 10.21 7.93 -12.67
C GLU A 149 9.05 7.32 -13.46
N GLY A 150 8.01 8.12 -13.74
CA GLY A 150 6.82 7.71 -14.49
C GLY A 150 5.83 6.81 -13.74
N LEU A 151 6.17 6.40 -12.51
CA LEU A 151 5.33 5.56 -11.64
C LEU A 151 4.74 6.33 -10.46
N ASP A 152 4.81 7.66 -10.48
CA ASP A 152 4.18 8.56 -9.53
C ASP A 152 2.64 8.51 -9.67
N SER A 153 1.93 8.45 -8.53
CA SER A 153 0.46 8.45 -8.47
C SER A 153 -0.22 7.38 -9.35
N SER A 154 0.46 6.25 -9.49
CA SER A 154 0.17 5.17 -10.44
C SER A 154 -0.77 4.10 -9.89
N GLY A 155 -1.09 4.09 -8.59
CA GLY A 155 -1.87 2.99 -7.97
C GLY A 155 -1.02 1.76 -7.60
N LEU A 156 0.31 1.87 -7.66
CA LEU A 156 1.26 0.86 -7.20
C LEU A 156 1.61 0.97 -5.70
N SER A 157 0.70 1.53 -4.89
CA SER A 157 0.92 1.91 -3.48
C SER A 157 2.04 2.92 -3.26
N SER A 158 2.09 3.96 -4.07
CA SER A 158 3.05 5.03 -3.83
C SER A 158 2.83 5.70 -2.46
N SER A 159 1.60 5.72 -1.92
CA SER A 159 1.30 6.29 -0.60
C SER A 159 1.89 5.46 0.55
N ALA A 160 1.54 4.17 0.64
CA ALA A 160 2.08 3.27 1.66
C ALA A 160 3.61 3.13 1.56
N ALA A 161 4.18 3.10 0.34
CA ALA A 161 5.64 3.06 0.19
C ALA A 161 6.33 4.31 0.77
N VAL A 162 5.73 5.48 0.59
CA VAL A 162 6.21 6.74 1.19
C VAL A 162 6.00 6.74 2.71
N GLY A 163 4.82 6.31 3.20
CA GLY A 163 4.52 6.21 4.63
C GLY A 163 5.51 5.30 5.37
N ILE A 164 5.71 4.07 4.88
CA ILE A 164 6.71 3.12 5.38
C ILE A 164 8.13 3.71 5.32
N ALA A 165 8.50 4.42 4.26
CA ALA A 165 9.82 5.04 4.16
C ALA A 165 10.06 6.04 5.31
N TYR A 166 9.08 6.89 5.59
CA TYR A 166 9.18 7.86 6.69
C TYR A 166 9.13 7.22 8.08
N LEU A 167 8.29 6.21 8.28
CA LEU A 167 8.24 5.46 9.55
C LEU A 167 9.62 4.87 9.86
N LEU A 168 10.20 4.11 8.93
CA LEU A 168 11.50 3.48 9.11
C LEU A 168 12.63 4.51 9.33
N ALA A 169 12.58 5.66 8.64
CA ALA A 169 13.58 6.72 8.81
C ALA A 169 13.49 7.40 10.19
N LEU A 170 12.27 7.73 10.64
CA LEU A 170 12.03 8.35 11.95
C LEU A 170 12.36 7.39 13.09
N GLU A 171 11.98 6.11 12.97
CA GLU A 171 12.35 5.04 13.90
C GLU A 171 13.86 4.93 14.03
N THR A 172 14.56 4.85 12.89
CA THR A 172 16.01 4.74 12.84
C THR A 172 16.71 5.95 13.44
N ALA A 173 16.19 7.16 13.21
CA ALA A 173 16.76 8.40 13.75
C ALA A 173 16.56 8.53 15.28
N ASN A 174 15.51 7.90 15.82
CA ASN A 174 15.17 7.96 17.24
C ASN A 174 15.53 6.68 18.02
N GLY A 175 16.15 5.69 17.36
CA GLY A 175 16.51 4.41 17.98
C GLY A 175 15.31 3.59 18.44
N LEU A 176 14.16 3.74 17.78
CA LEU A 176 12.95 2.97 18.09
C LEU A 176 13.10 1.53 17.55
N THR A 177 12.60 0.57 18.32
CA THR A 177 12.51 -0.84 17.88
C THR A 177 11.05 -1.15 17.58
N VAL A 178 10.68 -1.08 16.31
CA VAL A 178 9.31 -1.30 15.83
C VAL A 178 9.28 -2.54 14.96
N SER A 179 8.38 -3.48 15.25
CA SER A 179 8.22 -4.69 14.44
C SER A 179 7.53 -4.38 13.09
N PRO A 180 7.70 -5.24 12.06
CA PRO A 180 6.95 -5.09 10.81
C PRO A 180 5.43 -5.05 11.02
N ARG A 181 4.91 -5.79 12.01
CA ARG A 181 3.48 -5.79 12.35
C ARG A 181 3.02 -4.44 12.90
N GLU A 182 3.81 -3.83 13.77
CA GLU A 182 3.49 -2.49 14.26
C GLU A 182 3.58 -1.45 13.14
N ASN A 183 4.57 -1.57 12.26
CA ASN A 183 4.70 -0.71 11.08
C ASN A 183 3.52 -0.82 10.11
N ILE A 184 2.95 -2.01 9.92
CA ILE A 184 1.69 -2.20 9.17
C ILE A 184 0.54 -1.40 9.80
N GLU A 185 0.45 -1.44 11.13
CA GLU A 185 -0.58 -0.71 11.86
C GLU A 185 -0.34 0.80 11.86
N TYR A 186 0.91 1.24 11.96
CA TYR A 186 1.27 2.66 11.85
C TYR A 186 0.90 3.22 10.49
N ASP A 187 1.24 2.54 9.40
CA ASP A 187 0.87 3.00 8.06
C ASP A 187 -0.66 3.00 7.87
N ARG A 188 -1.37 2.02 8.45
CA ARG A 188 -2.84 2.04 8.48
C ARG A 188 -3.37 3.28 9.22
N VAL A 189 -2.73 3.71 10.30
CA VAL A 189 -3.08 4.94 11.04
C VAL A 189 -2.84 6.18 10.18
N ILE A 190 -1.75 6.24 9.42
CA ILE A 190 -1.50 7.33 8.45
C ILE A 190 -2.69 7.44 7.49
N GLU A 191 -3.08 6.33 6.86
CA GLU A 191 -4.12 6.34 5.84
C GLU A 191 -5.52 6.58 6.43
N ASN A 192 -5.88 5.85 7.50
CA ASN A 192 -7.25 5.86 8.04
C ASN A 192 -7.51 7.06 8.95
N GLU A 193 -6.64 7.30 9.94
CA GLU A 193 -6.86 8.34 10.94
C GLU A 193 -6.38 9.70 10.42
N TYR A 194 -5.18 9.77 9.83
CA TYR A 194 -4.59 11.05 9.43
C TYR A 194 -5.12 11.56 8.08
N LEU A 195 -5.22 10.69 7.06
CA LEU A 195 -5.67 11.04 5.71
C LEU A 195 -7.17 10.80 5.48
N GLY A 196 -7.81 9.92 6.26
CA GLY A 196 -9.25 9.64 6.16
C GLY A 196 -9.65 8.59 5.12
N LEU A 197 -8.70 7.80 4.62
CA LEU A 197 -8.91 6.73 3.65
C LEU A 197 -9.10 5.41 4.40
N ARG A 198 -10.29 4.79 4.27
CA ARG A 198 -10.63 3.55 5.00
C ARG A 198 -10.08 2.30 4.34
N ASN A 199 -8.80 2.32 3.95
CA ASN A 199 -8.12 1.19 3.31
C ASN A 199 -7.80 0.07 4.32
N GLY A 200 -7.52 -1.13 3.80
CA GLY A 200 -7.13 -2.27 4.63
C GLY A 200 -5.61 -2.31 4.85
N ILE A 201 -5.08 -3.52 5.00
CA ILE A 201 -3.66 -3.74 5.31
C ILE A 201 -2.81 -4.24 4.16
N LEU A 202 -3.40 -4.44 2.97
CA LEU A 202 -2.72 -5.09 1.85
C LEU A 202 -1.42 -4.39 1.48
N ASP A 203 -1.46 -3.07 1.32
CA ASP A 203 -0.37 -2.30 0.71
C ASP A 203 0.89 -2.31 1.57
N GLN A 204 0.78 -1.81 2.80
CA GLN A 204 1.87 -1.78 3.76
C GLN A 204 2.38 -3.19 4.11
N SER A 205 1.49 -4.18 4.15
CA SER A 205 1.93 -5.54 4.43
C SER A 205 2.67 -6.17 3.27
N ALA A 206 2.24 -5.90 2.03
CA ALA A 206 2.96 -6.35 0.85
C ALA A 206 4.38 -5.76 0.83
N ILE A 207 4.54 -4.50 1.18
CA ILE A 207 5.82 -3.79 1.21
C ILE A 207 6.76 -4.38 2.27
N LEU A 208 6.25 -4.65 3.48
CA LEU A 208 7.07 -5.09 4.62
C LEU A 208 7.31 -6.60 4.70
N LEU A 209 6.40 -7.42 4.17
CA LEU A 209 6.42 -8.88 4.38
C LEU A 209 6.73 -9.70 3.12
N SER A 210 6.81 -9.08 1.95
CA SER A 210 7.13 -9.81 0.72
C SER A 210 8.62 -10.17 0.61
N SER A 211 8.89 -11.22 -0.18
CA SER A 211 10.25 -11.67 -0.46
C SER A 211 10.43 -11.92 -1.96
N GLN A 212 11.66 -11.73 -2.45
CA GLN A 212 11.99 -11.91 -3.85
C GLN A 212 11.59 -13.32 -4.34
N GLY A 213 10.94 -13.37 -5.50
CA GLY A 213 10.53 -14.62 -6.13
C GLY A 213 9.36 -15.35 -5.45
N CYS A 214 8.71 -14.73 -4.46
CA CYS A 214 7.57 -15.31 -3.76
C CYS A 214 6.27 -14.56 -4.10
N LEU A 215 5.15 -15.29 -4.12
CA LEU A 215 3.81 -14.72 -4.00
C LEU A 215 3.45 -14.68 -2.52
N THR A 216 3.18 -13.50 -1.99
CA THR A 216 2.80 -13.30 -0.59
C THR A 216 1.31 -13.56 -0.44
N TYR A 217 0.93 -14.54 0.37
CA TYR A 217 -0.42 -14.73 0.88
C TYR A 217 -0.61 -13.90 2.15
N MET A 218 -1.78 -13.29 2.30
CA MET A 218 -2.18 -12.64 3.53
C MET A 218 -3.67 -12.85 3.83
N ASN A 219 -3.97 -13.15 5.09
CA ASN A 219 -5.31 -13.08 5.64
C ASN A 219 -5.47 -11.75 6.40
N CYS A 220 -6.22 -10.80 5.85
CA CYS A 220 -6.33 -9.46 6.41
C CYS A 220 -7.14 -9.40 7.71
N LYS A 221 -7.92 -10.44 8.03
CA LYS A 221 -8.62 -10.56 9.32
C LYS A 221 -7.69 -11.00 10.44
N THR A 222 -6.83 -11.98 10.19
CA THR A 222 -5.97 -12.60 11.21
C THR A 222 -4.54 -12.07 11.22
N THR A 223 -4.14 -11.32 10.18
CA THR A 223 -2.76 -10.87 9.91
C THR A 223 -1.78 -12.02 9.64
N GLU A 224 -2.27 -13.25 9.44
CA GLU A 224 -1.43 -14.38 9.03
C GLU A 224 -0.90 -14.15 7.61
N HIS A 225 0.39 -14.41 7.39
CA HIS A 225 1.02 -14.32 6.08
C HIS A 225 1.84 -15.57 5.77
N LYS A 226 1.99 -15.88 4.48
CA LYS A 226 2.82 -16.99 3.98
C LYS A 226 3.51 -16.58 2.69
N LEU A 227 4.76 -17.00 2.52
CA LEU A 227 5.50 -16.83 1.28
C LEU A 227 5.37 -18.10 0.45
N ILE A 228 4.70 -17.99 -0.71
CA ILE A 228 4.48 -19.11 -1.60
C ILE A 228 5.46 -18.97 -2.75
N ARG A 229 6.44 -19.87 -2.77
CA ARG A 229 7.38 -19.99 -3.88
C ARG A 229 6.72 -20.82 -4.98
N PRO A 230 6.83 -20.44 -6.25
CA PRO A 230 6.51 -21.37 -7.32
C PRO A 230 7.46 -22.58 -7.19
N PRO A 231 7.12 -23.74 -7.77
CA PRO A 231 7.99 -24.90 -7.79
C PRO A 231 9.41 -24.47 -8.20
N LYS A 232 10.41 -24.86 -7.41
CA LYS A 232 11.81 -24.55 -7.71
C LYS A 232 12.12 -25.04 -9.13
N PHE A 233 12.76 -24.19 -9.92
CA PHE A 233 13.91 -24.58 -10.73
C PHE A 233 14.73 -25.54 -9.87
N LEU A 234 14.55 -26.86 -10.03
CA LEU A 234 15.53 -27.77 -9.49
C LEU A 234 16.85 -27.36 -10.15
N GLU A 235 17.85 -27.09 -9.34
CA GLU A 235 19.24 -26.88 -9.78
C GLU A 235 19.84 -28.16 -10.39
N ASP A 236 19.00 -29.14 -10.74
CA ASP A 236 19.37 -30.41 -11.35
C ASP A 236 19.18 -30.33 -12.87
N GLN A 237 20.30 -30.53 -13.56
CA GLN A 237 20.59 -30.15 -14.94
C GLN A 237 19.84 -30.90 -16.06
N GLU A 238 18.66 -31.46 -15.84
CA GLU A 238 18.02 -32.33 -16.86
C GLU A 238 16.53 -32.06 -17.11
N ALA A 239 15.93 -31.05 -16.48
CA ALA A 239 14.56 -30.63 -16.82
C ALA A 239 14.57 -29.59 -17.96
N GLU A 240 13.70 -29.78 -18.95
CA GLU A 240 13.50 -28.84 -20.06
C GLU A 240 13.38 -27.39 -19.56
N PRO A 241 13.93 -26.39 -20.30
CA PRO A 241 13.94 -25.00 -19.87
C PRO A 241 12.51 -24.52 -19.61
N GLN A 242 12.16 -24.34 -18.33
CA GLN A 242 10.85 -23.84 -17.97
C GLN A 242 10.71 -22.42 -18.52
N LYS A 243 9.59 -22.19 -19.20
CA LYS A 243 9.21 -20.90 -19.77
C LYS A 243 9.26 -19.82 -18.69
N GLY A 244 10.21 -18.90 -18.80
CA GLY A 244 10.24 -17.73 -17.93
C GLY A 244 8.92 -16.96 -18.04
N TYR A 245 8.55 -16.19 -17.02
CA TYR A 245 7.42 -15.27 -17.12
C TYR A 245 7.88 -13.85 -16.92
N LYS A 246 7.11 -12.91 -17.46
CA LYS A 246 7.22 -11.48 -17.15
C LYS A 246 5.88 -10.99 -16.63
N ILE A 247 5.93 -10.13 -15.63
CA ILE A 247 4.76 -9.37 -15.21
C ILE A 247 4.81 -8.05 -15.95
N LEU A 248 3.79 -7.78 -16.77
CA LEU A 248 3.62 -6.52 -17.46
C LEU A 248 2.72 -5.61 -16.61
N LEU A 249 3.23 -4.41 -16.35
CA LEU A 249 2.47 -3.31 -15.76
C LEU A 249 2.11 -2.32 -16.86
N ALA A 250 0.84 -2.32 -17.28
CA ALA A 250 0.34 -1.41 -18.29
C ALA A 250 -0.40 -0.25 -17.61
N PHE A 251 0.20 0.95 -17.68
CA PHE A 251 -0.41 2.19 -17.18
C PHE A 251 -1.44 2.71 -18.17
N SER A 252 -2.65 3.05 -17.72
CA SER A 252 -3.69 3.58 -18.60
C SER A 252 -3.49 5.04 -19.02
N GLY A 253 -2.51 5.73 -18.43
CA GLY A 253 -2.29 7.16 -18.67
C GLY A 253 -3.17 8.08 -17.81
N LEU A 254 -4.14 7.53 -17.06
CA LEU A 254 -5.05 8.30 -16.21
C LEU A 254 -4.42 8.53 -14.84
N ARG A 255 -4.09 9.79 -14.54
CA ARG A 255 -3.61 10.24 -13.24
C ARG A 255 -4.73 11.00 -12.53
N GLN A 256 -5.66 10.29 -11.88
CA GLN A 256 -6.63 10.93 -10.99
C GLN A 256 -6.39 10.47 -9.55
N ALA A 257 -6.14 11.44 -8.67
CA ALA A 257 -6.01 11.19 -7.24
C ALA A 257 -7.38 10.79 -6.67
N LEU A 258 -7.44 9.64 -5.99
CA LEU A 258 -8.63 9.14 -5.29
C LEU A 258 -9.09 10.09 -4.17
N THR A 259 -8.23 11.01 -3.72
CA THR A 259 -8.49 11.92 -2.60
C THR A 259 -9.67 12.86 -2.81
N ASN A 260 -10.07 13.12 -4.07
CA ASN A 260 -11.14 14.08 -4.38
C ASN A 260 -12.48 13.43 -4.70
N ASN A 261 -12.60 12.09 -4.63
CA ASN A 261 -13.82 11.38 -4.99
C ASN A 261 -14.23 10.39 -3.89
N PRO A 262 -15.43 10.47 -3.30
CA PRO A 262 -15.89 9.59 -2.22
C PRO A 262 -16.00 8.09 -2.59
N GLY A 263 -15.63 7.72 -3.82
CA GLY A 263 -15.81 6.38 -4.38
C GLY A 263 -15.20 5.24 -3.55
N TYR A 264 -13.99 5.39 -3.01
CA TYR A 264 -13.40 4.29 -2.23
C TYR A 264 -14.14 4.07 -0.90
N ASN A 265 -14.30 5.13 -0.11
CA ASN A 265 -14.99 5.04 1.18
C ASN A 265 -16.47 4.65 1.02
N SER A 266 -17.14 5.00 -0.08
CA SER A 266 -18.51 4.53 -0.33
C SER A 266 -18.56 3.04 -0.58
N ARG A 267 -17.61 2.46 -1.34
CA ARG A 267 -17.49 1.01 -1.54
C ARG A 267 -17.26 0.24 -0.25
N VAL A 268 -16.44 0.79 0.66
CA VAL A 268 -16.26 0.24 2.01
C VAL A 268 -17.59 0.20 2.77
N ALA A 269 -18.37 1.29 2.72
CA ALA A 269 -19.69 1.35 3.37
C ALA A 269 -20.69 0.36 2.74
N GLU A 270 -20.72 0.24 1.41
CA GLU A 270 -21.58 -0.72 0.70
C GLU A 270 -21.26 -2.16 1.12
N CYS A 271 -19.97 -2.52 1.28
CA CYS A 271 -19.60 -3.84 1.78
C CYS A 271 -20.06 -4.07 3.23
N GLN A 272 -19.91 -3.07 4.10
CA GLN A 272 -20.35 -3.16 5.50
C GLN A 272 -21.87 -3.31 5.61
N GLU A 273 -22.63 -2.56 4.80
CA GLU A 273 -24.08 -2.69 4.77
C GLU A 273 -24.52 -4.06 4.22
N ALA A 274 -23.85 -4.57 3.18
CA ALA A 274 -24.09 -5.93 2.70
C ALA A 274 -23.86 -6.98 3.80
N ALA A 275 -22.75 -6.87 4.54
CA ALA A 275 -22.46 -7.75 5.66
C ALA A 275 -23.54 -7.68 6.75
N LYS A 276 -23.96 -6.46 7.11
CA LYS A 276 -25.03 -6.22 8.09
C LYS A 276 -26.34 -6.88 7.69
N VAL A 277 -26.78 -6.74 6.44
CA VAL A 277 -28.00 -7.37 5.93
C VAL A 277 -27.93 -8.90 6.03
N LEU A 278 -26.81 -9.50 5.64
CA LEU A 278 -26.60 -10.96 5.68
C LEU A 278 -26.51 -11.50 7.12
N LEU A 279 -25.81 -10.81 8.01
CA LEU A 279 -25.72 -11.16 9.43
C LEU A 279 -27.08 -11.06 10.11
N ASN A 280 -27.84 -10.01 9.81
CA ASN A 280 -29.21 -9.86 10.32
C ASN A 280 -30.13 -10.97 9.83
N ALA A 281 -30.02 -11.35 8.54
CA ALA A 281 -30.81 -12.41 7.94
C ALA A 281 -30.54 -13.79 8.55
N SER A 282 -29.33 -14.01 9.08
CA SER A 282 -28.91 -15.26 9.74
C SER A 282 -29.01 -15.24 11.27
N GLY A 283 -29.56 -14.17 11.85
CA GLY A 283 -29.73 -14.02 13.31
C GLY A 283 -28.47 -13.59 14.07
N ASN A 284 -27.38 -13.23 13.39
CA ASN A 284 -26.09 -12.87 13.98
C ASN A 284 -25.90 -11.33 14.08
N LYS A 285 -26.89 -10.61 14.59
CA LYS A 285 -26.94 -9.13 14.58
C LYS A 285 -25.82 -8.44 15.37
N GLU A 286 -25.30 -9.12 16.40
CA GLU A 286 -24.26 -8.60 17.30
C GLU A 286 -22.85 -8.71 16.70
N VAL A 287 -22.69 -9.43 15.59
CA VAL A 287 -21.40 -9.60 14.92
C VAL A 287 -21.07 -8.34 14.12
N GLU A 288 -19.83 -7.89 14.22
CA GLU A 288 -19.36 -6.70 13.50
C GLU A 288 -19.56 -6.85 11.98
N PRO A 289 -20.11 -5.84 11.29
CA PRO A 289 -20.58 -5.96 9.90
C PRO A 289 -19.42 -5.86 8.90
N PHE A 290 -18.54 -6.86 8.91
CA PHE A 290 -17.52 -7.10 7.90
C PHE A 290 -17.84 -8.37 7.12
N LEU A 291 -17.59 -8.37 5.81
CA LEU A 291 -17.89 -9.53 4.98
C LEU A 291 -17.10 -10.79 5.39
N CYS A 292 -15.90 -10.66 5.99
CA CYS A 292 -15.15 -11.80 6.57
C CYS A 292 -15.82 -12.46 7.78
N ASN A 293 -16.84 -11.82 8.36
CA ASN A 293 -17.64 -12.39 9.44
C ASN A 293 -18.89 -13.11 8.92
N VAL A 294 -19.21 -12.96 7.64
CA VAL A 294 -20.30 -13.70 6.98
C VAL A 294 -19.75 -15.00 6.41
N LYS A 295 -20.29 -16.13 6.87
CA LYS A 295 -19.93 -17.44 6.33
C LYS A 295 -20.43 -17.60 4.88
N PRO A 296 -19.71 -18.33 4.00
CA PRO A 296 -20.16 -18.54 2.62
C PRO A 296 -21.57 -19.13 2.50
N GLU A 297 -21.95 -20.03 3.41
CA GLU A 297 -23.29 -20.64 3.41
C GLU A 297 -24.38 -19.62 3.74
N VAL A 298 -24.08 -18.66 4.63
CA VAL A 298 -24.99 -17.55 4.96
C VAL A 298 -25.14 -16.61 3.76
N TYR A 299 -24.05 -16.32 3.06
CA TYR A 299 -24.11 -15.54 1.83
C TYR A 299 -25.00 -16.22 0.79
N GLU A 300 -24.74 -17.49 0.47
CA GLU A 300 -25.54 -18.22 -0.52
C GLU A 300 -27.03 -18.30 -0.15
N ALA A 301 -27.33 -18.54 1.13
CA ALA A 301 -28.71 -18.63 1.61
C ALA A 301 -29.47 -17.30 1.65
N HIS A 302 -28.78 -16.15 1.66
CA HIS A 302 -29.41 -14.85 1.88
C HIS A 302 -29.03 -13.75 0.88
N LYS A 303 -28.16 -14.02 -0.11
CA LYS A 303 -27.73 -13.03 -1.10
C LYS A 303 -28.88 -12.39 -1.89
N PHE A 304 -30.01 -13.08 -2.04
CA PHE A 304 -31.21 -12.54 -2.69
C PHE A 304 -31.87 -11.38 -1.91
N LYS A 305 -31.50 -11.16 -0.64
CA LYS A 305 -31.98 -10.03 0.19
C LYS A 305 -31.16 -8.75 -0.01
N LEU A 306 -30.06 -8.82 -0.75
CA LEU A 306 -29.20 -7.67 -0.98
C LEU A 306 -29.75 -6.82 -2.13
N GLU A 307 -29.83 -5.52 -1.90
CA GLU A 307 -30.09 -4.54 -2.96
C GLU A 307 -29.01 -4.64 -4.06
N PRO A 308 -29.31 -4.25 -5.32
CA PRO A 308 -28.45 -4.53 -6.47
C PRO A 308 -26.98 -4.14 -6.30
N ASN A 309 -26.69 -2.95 -5.74
CA ASN A 309 -25.30 -2.51 -5.53
C ASN A 309 -24.61 -3.32 -4.44
N LEU A 310 -25.31 -3.62 -3.34
CA LEU A 310 -24.78 -4.43 -2.23
C LEU A 310 -24.51 -5.87 -2.68
N ALA A 311 -25.41 -6.43 -3.49
CA ALA A 311 -25.26 -7.76 -4.09
C ALA A 311 -23.98 -7.85 -4.93
N LYS A 312 -23.72 -6.83 -5.77
CA LYS A 312 -22.48 -6.76 -6.55
C LYS A 312 -21.23 -6.71 -5.66
N ARG A 313 -21.23 -5.91 -4.58
CA ARG A 313 -20.05 -5.83 -3.67
C ARG A 313 -19.80 -7.15 -2.94
N ALA A 314 -20.85 -7.77 -2.41
CA ALA A 314 -20.74 -9.07 -1.76
C ALA A 314 -20.26 -10.15 -2.75
N GLU A 315 -20.82 -10.18 -3.97
CA GLU A 315 -20.40 -11.10 -5.02
C GLU A 315 -18.92 -10.93 -5.38
N HIS A 316 -18.43 -9.69 -5.49
CA HIS A 316 -17.00 -9.44 -5.66
C HIS A 316 -16.20 -10.05 -4.51
N TYR A 317 -16.56 -9.73 -3.26
CA TYR A 317 -15.82 -10.21 -2.08
C TYR A 317 -15.73 -11.74 -2.01
N PHE A 318 -16.85 -12.44 -2.09
CA PHE A 318 -16.87 -13.91 -1.96
C PHE A 318 -16.17 -14.59 -3.14
N SER A 319 -16.45 -14.15 -4.37
CA SER A 319 -15.83 -14.73 -5.55
C SER A 319 -14.32 -14.42 -5.62
N GLU A 320 -13.86 -13.25 -5.16
CA GLU A 320 -12.45 -12.88 -5.13
C GLU A 320 -11.67 -13.70 -4.11
N ASN A 321 -12.21 -13.90 -2.91
CA ASN A 321 -11.59 -14.77 -1.91
C ASN A 321 -11.43 -16.22 -2.43
N MET A 322 -12.37 -16.69 -3.25
CA MET A 322 -12.24 -17.99 -3.92
C MET A 322 -11.18 -17.98 -5.03
N ARG A 323 -11.12 -16.91 -5.84
CA ARG A 323 -10.09 -16.73 -6.87
C ARG A 323 -8.69 -16.71 -6.25
N VAL A 324 -8.50 -16.02 -5.12
CA VAL A 324 -7.21 -15.98 -4.43
C VAL A 324 -6.78 -17.39 -4.02
N ARG A 325 -7.62 -18.16 -3.32
CA ARG A 325 -7.29 -19.54 -2.91
C ARG A 325 -6.85 -20.41 -4.09
N LYS A 326 -7.63 -20.41 -5.17
CA LYS A 326 -7.29 -21.14 -6.41
C LYS A 326 -6.00 -20.63 -7.06
N GLY A 327 -5.75 -19.33 -7.00
CA GLY A 327 -4.54 -18.73 -7.56
C GLY A 327 -3.30 -19.08 -6.78
N LEU A 328 -3.40 -19.20 -5.46
CA LEU A 328 -2.29 -19.68 -4.63
C LEU A 328 -1.93 -21.13 -4.97
N GLU A 329 -2.94 -21.99 -5.18
CA GLU A 329 -2.75 -23.37 -5.63
C GLU A 329 -2.08 -23.42 -7.01
N ALA A 330 -2.61 -22.66 -7.98
CA ALA A 330 -2.05 -22.58 -9.34
C ALA A 330 -0.60 -22.06 -9.35
N TRP A 331 -0.31 -21.03 -8.54
CA TRP A 331 1.04 -20.51 -8.38
C TRP A 331 1.98 -21.56 -7.75
N ALA A 332 1.54 -22.22 -6.68
CA ALA A 332 2.30 -23.25 -5.99
C ALA A 332 2.56 -24.50 -6.85
N SER A 333 1.69 -24.80 -7.82
CA SER A 333 1.88 -25.89 -8.78
C SER A 333 2.62 -25.48 -10.05
N GLY A 334 2.93 -24.19 -10.24
CA GLY A 334 3.56 -23.66 -11.45
C GLY A 334 2.60 -23.55 -12.66
N ASP A 335 1.29 -23.64 -12.45
CA ASP A 335 0.28 -23.44 -13.50
C ASP A 335 0.03 -21.94 -13.73
N LEU A 336 0.98 -21.32 -14.42
CA LEU A 336 0.93 -19.88 -14.73
C LEU A 336 -0.23 -19.51 -15.65
N ARG A 337 -0.73 -20.46 -16.46
CA ARG A 337 -1.91 -20.23 -17.32
C ARG A 337 -3.16 -20.06 -16.46
N ALA A 338 -3.43 -21.02 -15.58
CA ALA A 338 -4.57 -20.93 -14.67
C ALA A 338 -4.46 -19.70 -13.76
N PHE A 339 -3.26 -19.36 -13.29
CA PHE A 339 -3.04 -18.13 -12.52
C PHE A 339 -3.40 -16.86 -13.32
N GLY A 340 -2.96 -16.75 -14.58
CA GLY A 340 -3.30 -15.62 -15.45
C GLY A 340 -4.80 -15.52 -15.79
N GLU A 341 -5.47 -16.66 -15.98
CA GLU A 341 -6.93 -16.71 -16.18
C GLU A 341 -7.68 -16.21 -14.94
N LEU A 342 -7.22 -16.57 -13.74
CA LEU A 342 -7.77 -16.06 -12.47
C LEU A 342 -7.53 -14.56 -12.30
N MET A 343 -6.34 -14.05 -12.67
CA MET A 343 -6.05 -12.61 -12.66
C MET A 343 -7.01 -11.85 -13.58
N THR A 344 -7.26 -12.39 -14.78
CA THR A 344 -8.22 -11.81 -15.74
C THR A 344 -9.63 -11.78 -15.16
N ALA A 345 -10.06 -12.87 -14.53
CA ALA A 345 -11.38 -12.95 -13.88
C ALA A 345 -11.50 -11.99 -12.68
N SER A 346 -10.43 -11.80 -11.90
CA SER A 346 -10.37 -10.81 -10.82
C SER A 346 -10.53 -9.38 -11.34
N GLY A 347 -9.78 -9.02 -12.39
CA GLY A 347 -9.91 -7.73 -13.05
C GLY A 347 -11.33 -7.47 -13.57
N LEU A 348 -11.95 -8.49 -14.20
CA LEU A 348 -13.33 -8.42 -14.68
C LEU A 348 -14.34 -8.22 -13.53
N SER A 349 -14.15 -8.92 -12.41
CA SER A 349 -15.00 -8.75 -11.24
C SER A 349 -14.82 -7.35 -10.62
N SER A 350 -13.61 -6.80 -10.62
CA SER A 350 -13.35 -5.47 -10.11
C SER A 350 -14.07 -4.40 -10.96
N ILE A 351 -14.15 -4.60 -12.29
CA ILE A 351 -14.92 -3.74 -13.20
C ILE A 351 -16.42 -3.91 -13.00
N LYS A 352 -16.94 -5.15 -13.06
CA LYS A 352 -18.39 -5.42 -13.13
C LYS A 352 -19.08 -5.43 -11.77
N ASN A 353 -18.44 -6.04 -10.77
CA ASN A 353 -19.01 -6.27 -9.45
C ASN A 353 -18.53 -5.23 -8.44
N TYR A 354 -17.27 -4.82 -8.48
CA TYR A 354 -16.79 -3.75 -7.59
C TYR A 354 -16.99 -2.34 -8.17
N GLU A 355 -17.20 -2.23 -9.49
CA GLU A 355 -17.42 -0.96 -10.19
C GLU A 355 -16.34 0.07 -9.82
N CYS A 356 -15.09 -0.39 -9.96
CA CYS A 356 -13.88 0.42 -9.82
C CYS A 356 -13.10 0.43 -11.14
N GLY A 357 -12.31 1.47 -11.35
CA GLY A 357 -11.69 1.79 -12.63
C GLY A 357 -12.53 2.74 -13.49
N THR A 358 -12.17 2.90 -14.75
CA THR A 358 -12.87 3.77 -15.72
C THR A 358 -13.38 2.97 -16.92
N SER A 359 -14.25 3.55 -17.73
CA SER A 359 -14.73 2.97 -18.99
C SER A 359 -13.60 2.60 -19.96
N TYR A 360 -12.39 3.14 -19.75
CA TYR A 360 -11.22 2.95 -20.61
C TYR A 360 -10.06 2.19 -19.94
N THR A 361 -10.29 1.47 -18.82
CA THR A 361 -9.35 0.64 -18.02
C THR A 361 -9.02 1.24 -16.63
N PHE A 362 -8.56 0.37 -15.71
CA PHE A 362 -7.92 0.71 -14.43
C PHE A 362 -6.73 1.67 -14.58
N CYS A 363 -6.26 2.27 -13.48
CA CYS A 363 -4.97 2.96 -13.44
C CYS A 363 -3.85 2.03 -13.95
N PHE A 364 -3.84 0.75 -13.55
CA PHE A 364 -2.98 -0.29 -14.13
C PHE A 364 -3.74 -1.59 -14.45
N LEU A 365 -3.38 -2.22 -15.57
CA LEU A 365 -3.64 -3.63 -15.81
C LEU A 365 -2.35 -4.41 -15.48
N VAL A 366 -2.45 -5.36 -14.54
CA VAL A 366 -1.39 -6.33 -14.27
C VAL A 366 -1.66 -7.54 -15.15
N ALA A 367 -0.73 -7.85 -16.06
CA ALA A 367 -0.83 -9.01 -16.93
C ALA A 367 0.38 -9.93 -16.70
N LEU A 368 0.13 -11.25 -16.67
CA LEU A 368 1.17 -12.25 -16.65
C LEU A 368 1.43 -12.74 -18.08
N LEU A 369 2.66 -12.56 -18.56
CA LEU A 369 3.12 -13.03 -19.86
C LEU A 369 4.02 -14.26 -19.66
N CYS A 370 3.56 -15.43 -20.10
CA CYS A 370 4.40 -16.63 -20.20
C CYS A 370 5.27 -16.50 -21.46
N LEU A 371 6.60 -16.62 -21.31
CA LEU A 371 7.56 -16.49 -22.42
C LEU A 371 7.67 -17.76 -23.26
#